data_AF-A0A9P4NXI8-F1
#
_entry.id   AF-A0A9P4NXI8-F1
#
_cell.length_a   1.000
_cell.length_b   1.000
_cell.length_c   1.000
_cell.angle_alpha   90.00
_cell.angle_beta   90.00
_cell.angle_gamma   90.00
#
_symmetry.space_group_name_H-M   'P 1'
#
loop_
_entity.id
_entity.type
_entity.pdbx_description
1 polymer ?
#
loop_
_entity_poly.entity_id
_entity_poly.type
_entity_poly.pdbx_seq_one_letter_code
_entity_poly.pdbx_strand_id
1 'polypeptide(L)'
;MAPPDLGEIDEQIKHIVQNLYQLVVQTYEHKGIVTENAMKREIASLINNLVTLANTAPNLDIQIPPDVIDYVQDGRNPDIYTREFVEITMKHNQQLRGKAEAFAQFRDVLAKELVSAVPEMRDDVKKAVEKGGGKFVG
;
A
#
# COMPACT_ATOMS: atom_id res chain seq x y z
N MET A 1 0.09 8.80 25.65
CA MET A 1 -1.14 8.04 25.35
C MET A 1 -0.73 6.87 24.50
N ALA A 2 -1.16 5.66 24.83
CA ALA A 2 -0.99 4.52 23.93
C ALA A 2 -1.74 4.85 22.61
N PRO A 3 -1.22 4.43 21.44
CA PRO A 3 -1.96 4.56 20.20
C PRO A 3 -3.33 3.87 20.36
N PRO A 4 -4.42 4.47 19.85
CA PRO A 4 -5.73 3.84 19.89
C PRO A 4 -5.66 2.46 19.26
N ASP A 5 -6.27 1.47 19.91
CA ASP A 5 -6.35 0.12 19.38
C ASP A 5 -7.28 0.13 18.15
N LEU A 6 -6.87 -0.51 17.07
CA LEU A 6 -7.69 -0.64 15.86
C LEU A 6 -9.01 -1.35 16.16
N GLY A 7 -9.04 -2.21 17.19
CA GLY A 7 -10.26 -2.84 17.69
C GLY A 7 -11.29 -1.82 18.19
N GLU A 8 -10.86 -0.81 18.96
CA GLU A 8 -11.77 0.21 19.50
C GLU A 8 -12.41 1.04 18.39
N ILE A 9 -11.64 1.38 17.36
CA ILE A 9 -12.14 2.15 16.21
C ILE A 9 -13.08 1.32 15.34
N ASP A 10 -12.77 0.03 15.12
CA ASP A 10 -13.65 -0.90 14.41
C ASP A 10 -15.00 -1.04 15.13
N GLU A 11 -14.99 -1.20 16.46
CA GLU A 11 -16.22 -1.20 17.27
C GLU A 11 -16.99 0.12 17.13
N GLN A 12 -16.33 1.28 17.21
CA GLN A 12 -16.98 2.58 17.02
C GLN A 12 -17.65 2.72 15.65
N ILE A 13 -16.98 2.28 14.57
CA ILE A 13 -17.52 2.30 13.21
C ILE A 13 -18.75 1.38 13.12
N LYS A 14 -18.68 0.17 13.68
CA LYS A 14 -19.83 -0.76 13.74
C LYS A 14 -21.02 -0.16 14.48
N HIS A 15 -20.79 0.54 15.58
CA HIS A 15 -21.84 1.25 16.31
C HIS A 15 -22.51 2.35 15.48
N ILE A 16 -21.73 3.14 14.74
CA ILE A 16 -22.25 4.18 13.83
C ILE A 16 -23.12 3.56 12.74
N VAL A 17 -22.64 2.50 12.08
CA VAL A 17 -23.40 1.76 11.05
C VAL A 17 -24.71 1.22 11.63
N GLN A 18 -24.67 0.67 12.85
CA GLN A 18 -25.86 0.17 13.54
C GLN A 18 -26.86 1.30 13.86
N ASN A 19 -26.41 2.48 14.31
CA ASN A 19 -27.30 3.61 14.55
C ASN A 19 -27.97 4.08 13.25
N LEU A 20 -27.23 4.15 12.14
CA LEU A 20 -27.77 4.50 10.83
C LEU A 20 -28.83 3.49 10.37
N TYR A 21 -28.55 2.20 10.49
CA TYR A 21 -29.50 1.14 10.17
C TYR A 21 -30.78 1.26 11.01
N GLN A 22 -30.63 1.45 12.32
CA GLN A 22 -31.75 1.56 13.24
C GLN A 22 -32.62 2.80 12.94
N LEU A 23 -32.01 3.92 12.55
CA LEU A 23 -32.74 5.11 12.10
C LEU A 23 -33.57 4.84 10.84
N VAL A 24 -33.01 4.13 9.85
CA VAL A 24 -33.74 3.75 8.63
C VAL A 24 -34.96 2.89 8.98
N VAL A 25 -34.79 1.87 9.83
CA VAL A 25 -35.87 0.96 10.25
C VAL A 25 -36.96 1.71 11.02
N GLN A 26 -36.59 2.56 11.99
CA GLN A 26 -37.55 3.33 12.78
C GLN A 26 -38.32 4.36 11.96
N THR A 27 -37.70 4.91 10.91
CA THR A 27 -38.38 5.82 9.98
C THR A 27 -39.43 5.09 9.15
N TYR A 28 -39.18 3.84 8.79
CA TYR A 28 -40.12 3.02 8.04
C TYR A 28 -41.33 2.56 8.89
N GLU A 29 -41.11 2.22 10.17
CA GLU A 29 -42.17 1.81 11.12
C GLU A 29 -42.63 2.94 12.06
N HIS A 30 -43.01 4.09 11.51
CA HIS A 30 -43.44 5.21 12.33
C HIS A 30 -44.79 4.94 13.04
N LYS A 31 -44.77 4.81 14.38
CA LYS A 31 -45.95 4.57 15.23
C LYS A 31 -46.29 5.77 16.14
N GLY A 32 -45.95 6.99 15.72
CA GLY A 32 -46.23 8.23 16.43
C GLY A 32 -45.13 8.65 17.43
N ILE A 33 -45.53 9.29 18.53
CA ILE A 33 -44.65 10.01 19.48
C ILE A 33 -43.55 9.12 20.10
N VAL A 34 -43.84 7.83 20.31
CA VAL A 34 -42.86 6.88 20.87
C VAL A 34 -41.69 6.67 19.90
N THR A 35 -41.98 6.52 18.60
CA THR A 35 -40.96 6.41 17.55
C THR A 35 -40.19 7.72 17.39
N GLU A 36 -40.87 8.86 17.51
CA GLU A 36 -40.22 10.19 17.42
C GLU A 36 -39.18 10.40 18.54
N ASN A 37 -39.52 10.05 19.78
CA ASN A 37 -38.60 10.16 20.91
C ASN A 37 -37.45 9.14 20.84
N ALA A 38 -37.69 7.94 20.29
CA ALA A 38 -36.63 6.98 20.01
C ALA A 38 -35.65 7.51 18.95
N MET A 39 -36.17 8.06 17.87
CA MET A 39 -35.38 8.62 16.77
C MET A 39 -34.51 9.81 17.23
N LYS A 40 -35.06 10.71 18.06
CA LYS A 40 -34.29 11.82 18.65
C LYS A 40 -33.11 11.33 19.49
N ARG A 41 -33.30 10.27 20.29
CA ARG A 41 -32.22 9.65 21.08
C ARG A 41 -31.16 9.03 20.17
N GLU A 42 -31.59 8.39 19.09
CA GLU A 42 -30.68 7.72 18.16
C GLU A 42 -29.85 8.70 17.34
N ILE A 43 -30.44 9.83 16.91
CA ILE A 43 -29.71 10.93 16.30
C ILE A 43 -28.66 11.51 17.27
N ALA A 44 -29.03 11.73 18.54
CA ALA A 44 -28.09 12.23 19.54
C ALA A 44 -26.94 11.24 19.78
N SER A 45 -27.23 9.94 19.85
CA SER A 45 -26.23 8.86 19.95
C SER A 45 -25.29 8.84 18.74
N LEU A 46 -25.85 8.92 17.53
CA LEU A 46 -25.07 8.98 16.29
C LEU A 46 -24.12 10.18 16.26
N ILE A 47 -24.59 11.38 16.64
CA ILE A 47 -23.76 12.59 16.70
C ILE A 47 -22.61 12.39 17.69
N ASN A 48 -22.88 11.87 18.89
CA ASN A 48 -21.84 11.60 19.88
C ASN A 48 -20.80 10.58 19.39
N ASN A 49 -21.24 9.53 18.68
CA ASN A 49 -20.35 8.52 18.12
C ASN A 49 -19.47 9.11 17.00
N LEU A 50 -20.04 9.94 16.11
CA LEU A 50 -19.29 10.64 15.06
C LEU A 50 -18.26 11.62 15.62
N VAL A 51 -18.61 12.36 16.67
CA VAL A 51 -17.67 13.27 17.34
C VAL A 51 -16.53 12.50 18.00
N THR A 52 -16.84 11.40 18.68
CA THR A 52 -15.83 10.52 19.28
C THR A 52 -14.88 9.96 18.22
N LEU A 53 -15.42 9.48 17.09
CA LEU A 53 -14.61 8.98 15.98
C LEU A 53 -13.72 10.07 15.38
N ALA A 54 -14.26 11.27 15.15
CA ALA A 54 -13.49 12.41 14.61
C ALA A 54 -12.34 12.86 15.54
N ASN A 55 -12.52 12.73 16.85
CA ASN A 55 -11.47 13.03 17.83
C ASN A 55 -10.44 11.89 17.98
N THR A 56 -10.85 10.66 17.68
CA THR A 56 -9.99 9.47 17.77
C THR A 56 -9.15 9.26 16.51
N ALA A 57 -9.71 9.58 15.33
CA ALA A 57 -9.07 9.37 14.04
C ALA A 57 -7.67 10.00 13.88
N PRO A 58 -7.39 11.24 14.36
CA PRO A 58 -6.06 11.83 14.26
C PRO A 58 -4.98 11.10 15.07
N ASN A 59 -5.37 10.24 16.03
CA ASN A 59 -4.43 9.47 16.83
C ASN A 59 -3.96 8.18 16.13
N LEU A 60 -4.52 7.86 14.96
CA LEU A 60 -4.07 6.75 14.12
C LEU A 60 -2.85 7.14 13.31
N ASP A 61 -1.69 6.60 13.68
CA ASP A 61 -0.47 6.71 12.88
C ASP A 61 -0.39 5.58 11.83
N ILE A 62 -1.37 5.56 10.92
CA ILE A 62 -1.42 4.60 9.81
C ILE A 62 -1.42 5.35 8.49
N GLN A 63 -0.42 5.06 7.66
CA GLN A 63 -0.38 5.56 6.30
C GLN A 63 -1.06 4.59 5.35
N ILE A 64 -2.02 5.10 4.60
CA ILE A 64 -2.75 4.35 3.59
C ILE A 64 -2.34 4.88 2.22
N PRO A 65 -1.85 4.03 1.29
CA PRO A 65 -1.57 4.46 -0.07
C PRO A 65 -2.82 5.05 -0.73
N PRO A 66 -2.74 6.16 -1.48
CA PRO A 66 -3.88 6.75 -2.17
C PRO A 66 -4.61 5.75 -3.07
N ASP A 67 -3.86 4.89 -3.76
CA ASP A 67 -4.42 3.86 -4.63
C ASP A 67 -5.37 2.91 -3.87
N VAL A 68 -5.08 2.58 -2.60
CA VAL A 68 -5.98 1.74 -1.79
C VAL A 68 -7.31 2.45 -1.51
N ILE A 69 -7.30 3.78 -1.40
CA ILE A 69 -8.53 4.57 -1.23
C ILE A 69 -9.40 4.44 -2.48
N ASP A 70 -8.81 4.52 -3.67
CA ASP A 70 -9.53 4.37 -4.94
C ASP A 70 -10.15 2.96 -5.06
N TYR A 71 -9.43 1.92 -4.65
CA TYR A 71 -9.97 0.56 -4.58
C TYR A 71 -11.24 0.47 -3.72
N VAL A 72 -11.23 1.09 -2.54
CA VAL A 72 -12.40 1.10 -1.64
C VAL A 72 -13.54 1.94 -2.21
N GLN A 73 -13.24 3.10 -2.82
CA GLN A 73 -14.26 3.96 -3.46
C GLN A 73 -14.98 3.26 -4.61
N ASP A 74 -14.25 2.46 -5.39
CA ASP A 74 -14.79 1.67 -6.50
C ASP A 74 -15.51 0.37 -6.04
N GLY A 75 -15.56 0.11 -4.72
CA GLY A 75 -16.12 -1.12 -4.16
C GLY A 75 -15.29 -2.38 -4.47
N ARG A 76 -14.01 -2.22 -4.81
CA ARG A 76 -13.08 -3.34 -5.02
C ARG A 76 -12.47 -3.79 -3.69
N ASN A 77 -12.04 -5.05 -3.64
CA ASN A 77 -11.32 -5.55 -2.47
C ASN A 77 -9.90 -4.94 -2.41
N PRO A 78 -9.53 -4.19 -1.34
CA PRO A 78 -8.20 -3.59 -1.19
C PRO A 78 -7.06 -4.62 -1.10
N ASP A 79 -7.34 -5.88 -0.75
CA ASP A 79 -6.33 -6.95 -0.74
C ASP A 79 -5.75 -7.21 -2.15
N ILE A 80 -6.52 -6.89 -3.20
CA ILE A 80 -6.06 -7.00 -4.58
C ILE A 80 -4.89 -6.05 -4.83
N TYR A 81 -4.94 -4.83 -4.32
CA TYR A 81 -3.82 -3.87 -4.43
C TYR A 81 -2.55 -4.45 -3.81
N THR A 82 -2.65 -4.99 -2.59
CA THR A 82 -1.50 -5.61 -1.90
C THR A 82 -0.92 -6.76 -2.71
N ARG A 83 -1.78 -7.63 -3.26
CA ARG A 83 -1.35 -8.73 -4.13
C ARG A 83 -0.63 -8.23 -5.38
N GLU A 84 -1.21 -7.27 -6.09
CA GLU A 84 -0.63 -6.66 -7.29
C GLU A 84 0.70 -5.97 -7.00
N PHE A 85 0.81 -5.27 -5.88
CA PHE A 85 2.03 -4.60 -5.46
C PHE A 85 3.19 -5.59 -5.26
N VAL A 86 2.91 -6.72 -4.61
CA VAL A 86 3.89 -7.80 -4.44
C VAL A 86 4.29 -8.39 -5.79
N GLU A 87 3.31 -8.70 -6.66
CA GLU A 87 3.56 -9.25 -8.00
C GLU A 87 4.41 -8.31 -8.87
N ILE A 88 4.10 -7.01 -8.85
CA ILE A 88 4.83 -5.96 -9.56
C ILE A 88 6.26 -5.84 -9.02
N THR A 89 6.42 -5.86 -7.69
CA THR A 89 7.74 -5.78 -7.05
C THR A 89 8.61 -6.97 -7.44
N MET A 90 8.06 -8.19 -7.41
CA MET A 90 8.76 -9.40 -7.83
C MET A 90 9.17 -9.33 -9.31
N LYS A 91 8.24 -8.94 -10.18
CA LYS A 91 8.49 -8.78 -11.62
C LYS A 91 9.60 -7.76 -11.89
N HIS A 92 9.55 -6.60 -11.24
CA HIS A 92 10.59 -5.57 -11.38
C HIS A 92 11.95 -6.06 -10.88
N ASN A 93 12.00 -6.74 -9.73
CA ASN A 93 13.24 -7.28 -9.20
C ASN A 93 13.87 -8.31 -10.16
N GLN A 94 13.06 -9.22 -10.71
CA GLN A 94 13.52 -10.19 -11.70
C GLN A 94 14.01 -9.50 -12.98
N GLN A 95 13.29 -8.49 -13.47
CA GLN A 95 13.70 -7.71 -14.65
C GLN A 95 15.01 -6.96 -14.42
N LEU A 96 15.18 -6.30 -13.27
CA LEU A 96 16.41 -5.59 -12.91
C LEU A 96 17.59 -6.55 -12.82
N ARG A 97 17.38 -7.72 -12.20
CA ARG A 97 18.39 -8.77 -12.13
C ARG A 97 18.79 -9.26 -13.53
N GLY A 98 17.83 -9.56 -14.39
CA GLY A 98 18.10 -9.99 -15.76
C GLY A 98 18.85 -8.94 -16.58
N LYS A 99 18.50 -7.65 -16.43
CA LYS A 99 19.25 -6.54 -17.04
C LYS A 99 20.68 -6.45 -16.52
N ALA A 100 20.88 -6.57 -15.21
CA ALA A 100 22.21 -6.55 -14.61
C ALA A 100 23.09 -7.71 -15.11
N GLU A 101 22.52 -8.91 -15.20
CA GLU A 101 23.20 -10.09 -15.76
C GLU A 101 23.55 -9.90 -17.25
N ALA A 102 22.64 -9.36 -18.05
CA ALA A 102 22.90 -9.06 -19.47
C ALA A 102 23.99 -8.00 -19.67
N PHE A 103 23.99 -6.94 -18.85
CA PHE A 103 25.05 -5.93 -18.90
C PHE A 103 26.41 -6.48 -18.46
N ALA A 104 26.43 -7.38 -17.46
CA ALA A 104 27.66 -8.05 -17.05
C ALA A 104 28.22 -8.93 -18.19
N GLN A 105 27.36 -9.72 -18.85
CA GLN A 105 27.77 -10.52 -20.01
C GLN A 105 28.28 -9.65 -21.16
N PHE A 106 27.59 -8.55 -21.47
CA PHE A 106 28.01 -7.62 -22.51
C PHE A 106 29.37 -7.00 -22.20
N ARG A 107 29.59 -6.55 -20.95
CA ARG A 107 30.88 -6.05 -20.48
C ARG A 107 31.99 -7.07 -20.69
N ASP A 108 31.76 -8.32 -20.34
CA ASP A 108 32.79 -9.37 -20.40
C ASP A 108 33.15 -9.71 -21.86
N VAL A 109 32.17 -9.78 -22.76
CA VAL A 109 32.40 -9.96 -24.21
C VAL A 109 33.15 -8.76 -24.79
N LEU A 110 32.70 -7.54 -24.49
CA LEU A 110 33.34 -6.32 -24.99
C LEU A 110 34.79 -6.21 -24.52
N ALA A 111 35.06 -6.53 -23.25
CA ALA A 111 36.41 -6.53 -22.70
C ALA A 111 37.32 -7.53 -23.44
N LYS A 112 36.82 -8.73 -23.73
CA LYS A 112 37.55 -9.74 -24.48
C LYS A 112 37.87 -9.29 -25.91
N GLU A 113 36.89 -8.78 -26.64
CA GLU A 113 37.09 -8.30 -28.02
C GLU A 113 38.04 -7.11 -28.06
N LEU A 114 37.95 -6.19 -27.09
CA LEU A 114 38.81 -5.02 -27.04
C LEU A 114 40.28 -5.37 -26.76
N VAL A 115 40.55 -6.34 -25.89
CA VAL A 115 41.90 -6.88 -25.63
C VAL A 115 42.45 -7.61 -26.85
N SER A 116 41.59 -8.33 -27.59
CA SER A 116 41.96 -9.01 -28.83
C SER A 116 42.35 -8.03 -29.94
N ALA A 117 41.57 -6.95 -30.10
CA ALA A 117 41.81 -5.93 -31.12
C ALA A 117 42.94 -4.97 -30.77
N VAL A 118 43.11 -4.62 -29.49
CA VAL A 118 44.12 -3.66 -29.00
C VAL A 118 44.82 -4.22 -27.75
N PRO A 119 45.87 -5.04 -27.92
CA PRO A 119 46.56 -5.69 -26.81
C PRO A 119 47.18 -4.73 -25.79
N GLU A 120 47.57 -3.52 -26.23
CA GLU A 120 48.18 -2.48 -25.38
C GLU A 120 47.24 -1.97 -24.28
N MET A 121 45.93 -2.07 -24.48
CA MET A 121 44.91 -1.58 -23.53
C MET A 121 44.51 -2.62 -22.46
N ARG A 122 45.16 -3.80 -22.44
CA ARG A 122 44.77 -4.92 -21.58
C ARG A 122 44.68 -4.56 -20.09
N ASP A 123 45.67 -3.82 -19.57
CA ASP A 123 45.71 -3.44 -18.16
C ASP A 123 44.61 -2.43 -17.79
N ASP A 124 44.26 -1.53 -18.71
CA ASP A 124 43.21 -0.53 -18.49
C ASP A 124 41.81 -1.17 -18.58
N VAL A 125 41.61 -2.09 -19.51
CA VAL A 125 40.37 -2.89 -19.60
C VAL A 125 40.18 -3.74 -18.36
N LYS A 126 41.24 -4.41 -17.90
CA LYS A 126 41.20 -5.20 -16.66
C LYS A 126 40.78 -4.34 -15.47
N LYS A 127 41.42 -3.17 -15.27
CA LYS A 127 41.05 -2.23 -14.21
C LYS A 127 39.59 -1.77 -14.32
N ALA A 128 39.10 -1.51 -15.53
CA ALA A 128 37.72 -1.07 -15.75
C ALA A 128 36.70 -2.17 -15.39
N VAL A 129 36.97 -3.43 -15.79
CA VAL A 129 36.11 -4.58 -15.46
C VAL A 129 36.07 -4.84 -13.95
N GLU A 130 37.23 -4.82 -13.30
CA GLU A 130 37.34 -5.04 -11.85
C GLU A 130 36.65 -3.92 -11.04
N LYS A 131 36.80 -2.65 -11.45
CA LYS A 131 36.07 -1.52 -10.86
C LYS A 131 34.56 -1.63 -11.07
N GLY A 132 34.13 -2.22 -12.19
CA GLY A 132 32.72 -2.51 -12.48
C GLY A 132 32.17 -3.75 -11.78
N GLY A 133 32.88 -4.31 -10.79
CA GLY A 133 32.46 -5.50 -10.03
C GLY A 133 32.54 -6.82 -10.81
N GLY A 134 33.16 -6.81 -12.00
CA GLY A 134 33.42 -7.99 -12.81
C GLY A 134 34.73 -8.67 -12.44
N LYS A 135 34.85 -9.95 -12.79
CA LYS A 135 36.16 -10.62 -12.80
C LYS A 135 36.65 -10.62 -14.24
N PHE A 136 37.81 -10.04 -14.47
CA PHE A 136 38.42 -10.08 -15.79
C PHE A 136 38.82 -11.52 -16.14
N VAL A 137 38.22 -12.06 -17.19
CA VAL A 137 38.56 -13.37 -17.77
C VAL A 137 39.07 -13.12 -19.18
N GLY A 138 40.38 -12.91 -19.33
CA GLY A 138 41.02 -12.62 -20.61
C GLY A 138 42.50 -12.93 -20.60
#